data_AF-X7XX29-F1
#
_entry.id   AF-X7XX29-F1
#
_cell.length_a   1.000
_cell.length_b   1.000
_cell.length_c   1.000
_cell.angle_alpha   90.00
_cell.angle_beta   90.00
_cell.angle_gamma   90.00
#
_symmetry.space_group_name_H-M   'P 1'
#
loop_
_entity.id
_entity.type
_entity.pdbx_description
1 polymer ?
#
loop_
_entity_poly.entity_id
_entity_poly.type
_entity_poly.pdbx_seq_one_letter_code
_entity_poly.pdbx_strand_id
1 'polypeptide(L)'
;MLIAHAVEAAYQVKARLSTEELRRAMEERAVGKAASIGAQARAVRSSQHPRMSLDSSKRIPFFIFAYTTNISGEAAIKLIRDEFKDSPWHEQADGIFVLDGWAAVNIGNNDGAQRVSPLERRGFVLADELPSLVQMLWTHCRLRPPRWCTSRAVS
;
A
#
# COMPACT_ATOMS: atom_id res chain seq x y z
N MET A 1 -20.56 -2.30 11.13
CA MET A 1 -19.32 -2.87 11.70
C MET A 1 -18.73 -3.83 10.68
N LEU A 2 -17.63 -3.45 10.03
CA LEU A 2 -16.91 -4.35 9.11
C LEU A 2 -15.96 -5.24 9.94
N ILE A 3 -16.04 -6.55 9.75
CA ILE A 3 -15.11 -7.50 10.39
C ILE A 3 -13.79 -7.41 9.64
N ALA A 4 -12.68 -7.14 10.34
CA ALA A 4 -11.36 -6.91 9.73
C ALA A 4 -10.90 -8.04 8.78
N HIS A 5 -11.38 -9.27 8.99
CA HIS A 5 -11.10 -10.43 8.13
C HIS A 5 -11.73 -10.35 6.73
N ALA A 6 -12.74 -9.50 6.52
CA ALA A 6 -13.39 -9.30 5.22
C ALA A 6 -12.84 -8.09 4.45
N VAL A 7 -11.87 -7.36 5.01
CA VAL A 7 -11.29 -6.18 4.36
C VAL A 7 -10.16 -6.62 3.43
N GLU A 8 -10.41 -6.52 2.13
CA GLU A 8 -9.43 -6.93 1.11
C GLU A 8 -8.38 -5.85 0.88
N ALA A 9 -8.78 -4.57 0.86
CA ALA A 9 -7.90 -3.41 0.77
C ALA A 9 -8.57 -2.17 1.39
N ALA A 10 -7.77 -1.19 1.77
CA ALA A 10 -8.21 0.12 2.25
C ALA A 10 -7.79 1.21 1.25
N TYR A 11 -8.69 2.15 1.01
CA TYR A 11 -8.47 3.27 0.10
C TYR A 11 -8.75 4.58 0.81
N GLN A 12 -7.85 5.55 0.65
CA GLN A 12 -8.11 6.94 0.98
C GLN A 12 -8.28 7.73 -0.31
N VAL A 13 -9.49 8.25 -0.52
CA VAL A 13 -9.87 8.94 -1.76
C VAL A 13 -9.91 10.45 -1.52
N LYS A 14 -9.29 11.22 -2.42
CA LYS A 14 -9.22 12.69 -2.35
C LYS A 14 -9.60 13.32 -3.69
N ALA A 15 -10.30 14.47 -3.65
CA ALA A 15 -10.58 15.25 -4.86
C ALA A 15 -9.28 15.80 -5.48
N ARG A 16 -8.40 16.32 -4.62
CA ARG A 16 -7.11 16.88 -4.98
C ARG A 16 -6.08 16.44 -3.94
N LEU A 17 -4.94 15.92 -4.41
CA LEU A 17 -3.82 15.56 -3.56
C LEU A 17 -2.92 16.78 -3.35
N SER A 18 -2.72 17.16 -2.09
CA SER A 18 -1.71 18.13 -1.66
C SER A 18 -0.67 17.48 -0.75
N THR A 19 0.41 18.21 -0.45
CA THR A 19 1.42 17.80 0.51
C THR A 19 0.82 17.48 1.87
N GLU A 20 -0.10 18.30 2.37
CA GLU A 20 -0.76 18.14 3.67
C GLU A 20 -1.69 16.91 3.67
N GLU A 21 -2.46 16.72 2.59
CA GLU A 21 -3.31 15.54 2.46
C GLU A 21 -2.49 14.25 2.36
N LEU A 22 -1.34 14.30 1.69
CA LEU A 22 -0.41 13.18 1.63
C LEU A 22 0.18 12.85 3.00
N ARG A 23 0.64 13.85 3.77
CA ARG A 23 1.13 13.64 5.15
C ARG A 23 0.06 13.02 6.03
N ARG A 24 -1.13 13.63 6.04
CA ARG A 24 -2.26 13.14 6.84
C ARG A 24 -2.62 11.70 6.49
N ALA A 25 -2.64 11.36 5.20
CA ALA A 25 -2.92 10.00 4.75
C ALA A 25 -1.88 8.98 5.25
N MET A 26 -0.61 9.35 5.23
CA MET A 26 0.48 8.51 5.71
C MET A 26 0.45 8.33 7.23
N GLU A 27 0.13 9.39 7.98
CA GLU A 27 -0.05 9.35 9.44
C GLU A 27 -1.27 8.50 9.85
N GLU A 28 -2.41 8.69 9.18
CA GLU A 28 -3.64 7.91 9.43
C GLU A 28 -3.42 6.41 9.24
N ARG A 29 -2.60 6.03 8.24
CA ARG A 29 -2.23 4.62 8.04
C ARG A 29 -1.41 4.07 9.20
N ALA A 30 -0.42 4.82 9.68
CA ALA A 30 0.39 4.41 10.83
C ALA A 30 -0.48 4.20 12.09
N VAL A 31 -1.43 5.11 12.34
CA VAL A 31 -2.37 5.04 13.47
C VAL A 31 -3.40 3.91 13.31
N GLY A 32 -3.97 3.73 12.12
CA GLY A 32 -4.93 2.67 11.82
C GLY A 32 -4.35 1.26 12.04
N LYS A 33 -3.05 1.07 11.82
CA LYS A 33 -2.33 -0.16 12.16
C LYS A 33 -2.21 -0.34 13.68
N ALA A 34 -1.85 0.69 14.44
CA ALA A 34 -1.77 0.61 15.90
C ALA A 34 -3.11 0.19 16.54
N ALA A 35 -4.23 0.73 16.03
CA ALA A 35 -5.57 0.33 16.46
C ALA A 35 -5.92 -1.11 16.08
N SER A 36 -5.56 -1.55 14.87
CA SER A 36 -5.71 -2.95 14.41
C SER A 36 -4.90 -3.95 15.23
N ILE A 37 -3.65 -3.61 15.57
CA ILE A 37 -2.76 -4.44 16.39
C ILE A 37 -3.27 -4.49 17.84
N GLY A 38 -3.73 -3.37 18.40
CA GLY A 38 -4.35 -3.33 19.73
C GLY A 38 -5.62 -4.18 19.82
N ALA A 39 -6.45 -4.16 18.77
CA ALA A 39 -7.64 -5.00 18.67
C ALA A 39 -7.31 -6.50 18.52
N GLN A 40 -6.29 -6.85 17.71
CA GLN A 40 -5.81 -8.23 17.58
C GLN A 40 -5.12 -8.72 18.87
N ALA A 41 -4.33 -7.89 19.55
CA ALA A 41 -3.69 -8.24 20.81
C ALA A 41 -4.70 -8.50 21.95
N ARG A 42 -5.87 -7.85 21.91
CA ARG A 42 -6.96 -8.11 22.87
C ARG A 42 -7.71 -9.42 22.56
N ALA A 43 -7.68 -9.89 21.31
CA ALA A 43 -8.25 -11.18 20.91
C ALA A 43 -7.30 -12.38 21.12
N VAL A 44 -5.98 -12.16 21.19
CA VAL A 44 -4.94 -13.22 21.27
C VAL A 44 -4.41 -13.40 22.71
N ARG A 45 -5.27 -13.23 23.73
CA ARG A 45 -4.97 -13.73 25.11
C ARG A 45 -5.38 -15.19 25.32
N SER A 46 -5.76 -15.88 24.26
CA SER A 46 -6.03 -17.32 24.24
C SER A 46 -5.18 -17.94 23.14
N SER A 47 -4.32 -18.87 23.54
CA SER A 47 -3.38 -19.67 22.75
C SER A 47 -2.01 -19.07 22.42
N GLN A 48 -1.02 -19.86 22.81
CA GLN A 48 0.42 -19.76 22.72
C GLN A 48 0.98 -19.13 21.43
N HIS A 49 2.09 -18.40 21.63
CA HIS A 49 3.00 -17.78 20.66
C HIS A 49 2.88 -18.18 19.18
N PRO A 50 3.01 -17.18 18.28
CA PRO A 50 3.82 -17.41 17.09
C PRO A 50 4.83 -16.29 16.82
N ARG A 51 6.03 -16.73 16.43
CA ARG A 51 7.09 -15.93 15.80
C ARG A 51 6.51 -15.18 14.60
N MET A 52 6.69 -13.86 14.58
CA MET A 52 6.26 -12.98 13.48
C MET A 52 7.13 -13.22 12.23
N SER A 53 6.75 -14.15 11.36
CA SER A 53 6.92 -13.91 9.94
C SER A 53 5.68 -13.13 9.48
N LEU A 54 5.87 -11.86 9.13
CA LEU A 54 4.80 -11.06 8.55
C LEU A 54 4.54 -11.60 7.14
N ASP A 55 3.67 -12.59 7.04
CA ASP A 55 3.16 -13.08 5.78
C ASP A 55 2.43 -11.93 5.08
N SER A 56 2.96 -11.48 3.93
CA SER A 56 2.41 -10.43 3.08
C SER A 56 0.93 -10.68 2.77
N SER A 57 0.48 -11.95 2.83
CA SER A 57 -0.90 -12.38 2.63
C SER A 57 -1.89 -11.90 3.71
N LYS A 58 -1.41 -11.52 4.91
CA LYS A 58 -2.28 -11.11 6.04
C LYS A 58 -2.43 -9.60 6.20
N ARG A 59 -1.60 -8.78 5.55
CA ARG A 59 -1.69 -7.32 5.63
C ARG A 59 -2.75 -6.79 4.65
N ILE A 60 -3.66 -5.96 5.14
CA ILE A 60 -4.61 -5.22 4.31
C ILE A 60 -3.82 -4.14 3.54
N PRO A 61 -3.76 -4.18 2.20
CA PRO A 61 -3.12 -3.13 1.41
C PRO A 61 -3.78 -1.78 1.63
N PHE A 62 -3.00 -0.72 1.57
CA PHE A 62 -3.49 0.65 1.71
C PHE A 62 -3.07 1.50 0.51
N PHE A 63 -4.05 2.09 -0.15
CA PHE A 63 -3.82 2.91 -1.33
C PHE A 63 -4.36 4.33 -1.14
N ILE A 64 -3.65 5.31 -1.69
CA ILE A 64 -4.12 6.69 -1.78
C ILE A 64 -4.53 6.93 -3.23
N PHE A 65 -5.76 7.36 -3.45
CA PHE A 65 -6.29 7.70 -4.76
C PHE A 65 -6.73 9.17 -4.80
N ALA A 66 -6.36 9.88 -5.85
CA ALA A 66 -6.82 11.24 -6.07
C ALA A 66 -7.20 11.49 -7.54
N TYR A 67 -8.14 12.38 -7.78
CA TYR A 67 -8.48 12.78 -9.15
C TYR A 67 -7.42 13.72 -9.73
N THR A 68 -7.02 14.73 -8.96
CA THR A 68 -6.05 15.76 -9.36
C THR A 68 -4.96 15.94 -8.31
N THR A 69 -3.90 16.69 -8.63
CA THR A 69 -2.79 16.97 -7.70
C THR A 69 -2.22 18.37 -7.91
N ASN A 70 -1.63 18.96 -6.86
CA ASN A 70 -0.72 20.12 -6.97
C ASN A 70 0.75 19.76 -6.68
N ILE A 71 1.03 18.49 -6.40
CA ILE A 71 2.36 17.96 -6.11
C ILE A 71 2.76 16.99 -7.22
N SER A 72 4.00 17.11 -7.72
CA SER A 72 4.55 16.15 -8.69
C SER A 72 4.85 14.82 -8.02
N GLY A 73 4.95 13.75 -8.80
CA GLY A 73 5.27 12.43 -8.26
C GLY A 73 6.63 12.39 -7.59
N GLU A 74 7.63 13.03 -8.17
CA GLU A 74 8.99 13.14 -7.62
C GLU A 74 9.00 13.89 -6.30
N ALA A 75 8.25 15.00 -6.22
CA ALA A 75 8.13 15.79 -5.00
C ALA A 75 7.42 15.00 -3.89
N ALA A 76 6.36 14.26 -4.23
CA ALA A 76 5.66 13.39 -3.28
C ALA A 76 6.55 12.25 -2.77
N ILE A 77 7.30 11.59 -3.65
CA ILE A 77 8.24 10.53 -3.25
C ILE A 77 9.35 11.10 -2.37
N LYS A 78 9.90 12.27 -2.72
CA LYS A 78 10.91 12.94 -1.90
C LYS A 78 10.38 13.26 -0.51
N LEU A 79 9.18 13.85 -0.43
CA LEU A 79 8.49 14.12 0.85
C LEU A 79 8.40 12.86 1.72
N ILE A 80 7.92 11.75 1.14
CA ILE A 80 7.78 10.49 1.88
C ILE A 80 9.13 9.97 2.35
N ARG A 81 10.15 9.99 1.48
CA ARG A 81 11.50 9.55 1.83
C ARG A 81 12.12 10.40 2.92
N ASP A 82 11.87 11.70 2.95
CA ASP A 82 12.46 12.62 3.91
C ASP A 82 11.73 12.54 5.27
N GLU A 83 10.39 12.58 5.26
CA GLU A 83 9.58 12.65 6.49
C GLU A 83 9.27 11.27 7.10
N PHE A 84 9.21 10.21 6.30
CA PHE A 84 8.88 8.86 6.75
C PHE A 84 10.05 7.88 6.59
N LYS A 85 11.29 8.38 6.56
CA LYS A 85 12.53 7.55 6.44
C LYS A 85 12.63 6.44 7.50
N ASP A 86 12.14 6.72 8.69
CA ASP A 86 12.18 5.81 9.84
C ASP A 86 10.95 4.88 9.88
N SER A 87 9.94 5.15 9.06
CA SER A 87 8.75 4.29 8.93
C SER A 87 9.07 3.13 7.99
N PRO A 88 8.96 1.87 8.44
CA PRO A 88 9.24 0.74 7.57
C PRO A 88 8.22 0.68 6.43
N TRP A 89 8.65 0.19 5.27
CA TRP A 89 7.86 0.19 4.02
C TRP A 89 6.42 -0.35 4.20
N HIS A 90 6.24 -1.34 5.06
CA HIS A 90 4.96 -2.02 5.24
C HIS A 90 3.96 -1.23 6.09
N GLU A 91 4.40 -0.14 6.72
CA GLU A 91 3.59 0.85 7.46
C GLU A 91 3.20 2.05 6.60
N GLN A 92 3.82 2.20 5.44
CA GLN A 92 3.49 3.23 4.46
C GLN A 92 2.35 2.78 3.54
N ALA A 93 1.87 3.68 2.68
CA ALA A 93 0.98 3.30 1.60
C ALA A 93 1.67 2.37 0.60
N ASP A 94 0.88 1.49 -0.01
CA ASP A 94 1.34 0.53 -1.01
C ASP A 94 1.34 1.12 -2.42
N GLY A 95 0.53 2.16 -2.63
CA GLY A 95 0.52 2.94 -3.86
C GLY A 95 -0.24 4.25 -3.71
N ILE A 96 0.16 5.21 -4.53
CA ILE A 96 -0.44 6.53 -4.67
C ILE A 96 -0.78 6.71 -6.14
N PHE A 97 -2.05 6.99 -6.43
CA PHE A 97 -2.57 7.04 -7.78
C PHE A 97 -3.32 8.36 -8.00
N VAL A 98 -2.80 9.23 -8.84
CA VAL A 98 -3.48 10.44 -9.31
C VAL A 98 -4.02 10.20 -10.71
N LEU A 99 -5.34 10.22 -10.89
CA LEU A 99 -6.02 9.83 -12.13
C LEU A 99 -5.46 10.53 -13.37
N ASP A 100 -5.36 11.86 -13.32
CA ASP A 100 -4.90 12.70 -14.44
C ASP A 100 -3.42 13.10 -14.33
N GLY A 101 -2.63 12.35 -13.56
CA GLY A 101 -1.25 12.73 -13.27
C GLY A 101 -0.31 11.55 -13.27
N TRP A 102 0.06 11.11 -12.08
CA TRP A 102 1.13 10.16 -11.88
C TRP A 102 0.69 9.03 -10.95
N ALA A 103 1.44 7.93 -11.00
CA ALA A 103 1.30 6.82 -10.07
C ALA A 103 2.66 6.53 -9.43
N ALA A 104 2.65 6.21 -8.14
CA ALA A 104 3.80 5.70 -7.43
C ALA A 104 3.41 4.44 -6.67
N VAL A 105 4.30 3.45 -6.68
CA VAL A 105 4.13 2.18 -5.97
C VAL A 105 5.25 1.98 -4.98
N ASN A 106 4.92 1.45 -3.81
CA ASN A 106 5.87 1.20 -2.74
C ASN A 106 6.36 -0.26 -2.79
N ILE A 107 7.64 -0.42 -3.13
CA ILE A 107 8.26 -1.74 -3.30
C ILE A 107 8.96 -2.12 -2.00
N GLY A 108 8.30 -2.96 -1.21
CA GLY A 108 8.82 -3.43 0.07
C GLY A 108 9.97 -4.44 -0.01
N ASN A 109 9.85 -5.39 -0.93
CA ASN A 109 10.92 -6.31 -1.31
C ASN A 109 10.78 -6.62 -2.81
N ASN A 110 11.84 -6.41 -3.59
CA ASN A 110 11.84 -6.65 -5.05
C ASN A 110 11.92 -8.16 -5.41
N ASP A 111 11.81 -9.03 -4.39
CA ASP A 111 11.77 -10.49 -4.53
C ASP A 111 10.33 -11.03 -4.67
N GLY A 112 9.31 -10.15 -4.67
CA GLY A 112 7.88 -10.51 -4.69
C GLY A 112 7.16 -10.28 -6.04
N ALA A 113 5.81 -10.33 -6.01
CA ALA A 113 4.95 -10.25 -7.20
C ALA A 113 4.91 -8.88 -7.91
N GLN A 114 5.48 -7.83 -7.31
CA GLN A 114 5.68 -6.51 -7.91
C GLN A 114 7.16 -6.31 -8.25
N ARG A 115 7.62 -7.00 -9.29
CA ARG A 115 8.95 -6.73 -9.86
C ARG A 115 8.89 -5.46 -10.68
N VAL A 116 9.61 -4.44 -10.25
CA VAL A 116 9.85 -3.24 -11.05
C VAL A 116 11.33 -3.20 -11.37
N SER A 117 11.66 -3.08 -12.65
CA SER A 117 13.04 -2.97 -13.10
C SER A 117 13.58 -1.57 -12.75
N PRO A 118 14.85 -1.42 -12.33
CA PRO A 118 15.81 -2.47 -11.97
C PRO A 118 15.56 -3.06 -10.56
N LEU A 119 16.07 -4.30 -10.37
CA LEU A 119 15.89 -5.14 -9.16
C LEU A 119 16.33 -4.48 -7.83
N GLU A 120 17.12 -3.42 -7.92
CA GLU A 120 17.66 -2.68 -6.77
C GLU A 120 16.65 -1.66 -6.20
N ARG A 121 15.55 -1.38 -6.89
CA ARG A 121 14.57 -0.37 -6.43
C ARG A 121 13.79 -0.88 -5.21
N ARG A 122 13.89 -0.12 -4.11
CA ARG A 122 13.15 -0.29 -2.86
C ARG A 122 12.46 1.01 -2.47
N GLY A 123 11.33 0.91 -1.78
CA GLY A 123 10.50 2.06 -1.42
C GLY A 123 9.67 2.57 -2.58
N PHE A 124 9.21 3.82 -2.50
CA PHE A 124 8.38 4.41 -3.54
C PHE A 124 9.12 4.67 -4.85
N VAL A 125 8.48 4.27 -5.95
CA VAL A 125 8.95 4.40 -7.33
C VAL A 125 7.80 4.89 -8.20
N LEU A 126 8.09 5.78 -9.16
CA LEU A 126 7.13 6.21 -10.16
C LEU A 126 6.84 5.09 -11.16
N ALA A 127 5.57 4.94 -11.52
CA ALA A 127 5.10 4.01 -12.52
C ALA A 127 4.67 4.81 -13.76
N ASP A 128 5.63 5.04 -14.66
CA ASP A 128 5.47 5.96 -15.79
C ASP A 128 4.95 5.29 -17.07
N GLU A 129 4.81 3.95 -17.06
CA GLU A 129 4.49 3.17 -18.26
C GLU A 129 2.98 3.03 -18.53
N LEU A 130 2.14 3.25 -17.51
CA LEU A 130 0.70 3.01 -17.58
C LEU A 130 -0.11 4.18 -17.00
N PRO A 131 -1.33 4.43 -17.51
CA PRO A 131 -2.25 5.35 -16.87
C PRO A 131 -2.48 4.98 -15.41
N SER A 132 -2.57 5.99 -14.54
CA SER A 132 -2.62 5.81 -13.08
C SER A 132 -3.72 4.86 -12.60
N LEU A 133 -4.90 4.91 -13.23
CA LEU A 133 -6.01 4.00 -12.93
C LEU A 133 -5.68 2.54 -13.28
N VAL A 134 -5.02 2.31 -14.42
CA VAL A 134 -4.59 0.97 -14.85
C VAL A 134 -3.54 0.45 -13.88
N GLN A 135 -2.59 1.30 -13.49
CA GLN A 135 -1.57 0.95 -12.51
C GLN A 135 -2.19 0.62 -11.15
N MET A 136 -3.21 1.36 -10.70
CA MET A 136 -3.94 1.07 -9.48
C MET A 136 -4.59 -0.33 -9.53
N LEU A 137 -5.32 -0.63 -10.60
CA LEU A 137 -5.98 -1.93 -10.77
C LEU A 137 -4.96 -3.07 -10.80
N TRP A 138 -3.86 -2.89 -11.54
CA TRP A 138 -2.78 -3.87 -11.60
C TRP A 138 -2.15 -4.11 -10.22
N THR A 139 -1.84 -3.04 -9.50
CA THR A 139 -1.24 -3.08 -8.16
C THR A 139 -2.17 -3.77 -7.16
N HIS A 140 -3.46 -3.45 -7.21
CA HIS A 140 -4.49 -4.10 -6.38
C HIS A 140 -4.56 -5.61 -6.67
N CYS A 141 -4.72 -6.02 -7.93
CA CYS A 141 -4.79 -7.43 -8.32
C CYS A 141 -3.52 -8.21 -7.97
N ARG A 142 -2.34 -7.57 -7.98
CA ARG A 142 -1.09 -8.22 -7.58
C ARG A 142 -0.99 -8.45 -6.08
N LEU A 143 -1.49 -7.52 -5.26
CA LEU A 143 -1.45 -7.61 -3.79
C LEU A 143 -2.62 -8.42 -3.22
N ARG A 144 -3.75 -8.45 -3.94
CA ARG A 144 -4.94 -9.24 -3.64
C ARG A 144 -5.43 -9.90 -4.93
N PRO A 145 -4.76 -10.96 -5.39
CA PRO A 145 -5.26 -11.71 -6.53
C PRO A 145 -6.64 -12.24 -6.19
N PRO A 146 -7.68 -11.86 -6.95
CA PRO A 146 -8.99 -12.43 -6.71
C PRO A 146 -8.94 -13.93 -7.02
N ARG A 147 -9.84 -14.72 -6.44
CA ARG A 147 -9.82 -16.20 -6.52
C ARG A 147 -9.84 -16.77 -7.94
N TRP A 148 -10.22 -15.98 -8.93
CA TRP A 148 -10.20 -16.35 -10.35
C TRP A 148 -8.85 -16.07 -11.04
N CYS A 149 -7.97 -15.25 -10.45
CA CYS A 149 -6.58 -15.12 -10.92
C CYS A 149 -5.71 -16.33 -10.55
N THR A 150 -6.11 -17.15 -9.57
CA THR A 150 -5.39 -18.36 -9.15
C THR A 150 -5.78 -19.62 -9.93
N SER A 151 -6.73 -19.55 -10.88
CA SER A 151 -7.26 -20.74 -11.57
C SER A 151 -6.48 -21.19 -12.81
N ARG A 152 -5.21 -20.81 -12.98
CA ARG A 152 -4.31 -21.36 -14.01
C ARG A 152 -2.95 -21.71 -13.42
N ALA A 153 -2.90 -22.82 -12.69
CA ALA A 153 -1.69 -23.62 -12.47
C ALA A 153 -2.08 -24.99 -11.91
N VAL A 154 -2.90 -25.74 -12.64
CA VAL A 154 -2.93 -27.20 -12.51
C VAL A 154 -2.93 -27.72 -13.94
N SER A 155 -1.73 -28.00 -14.43
CA SER A 155 -1.48 -28.89 -15.55
C SER A 155 -0.92 -30.18 -14.98
#